data_AF-A0A971K864-F1
#
_entry.id   AF-A0A971K864-F1
#
_cell.length_a   1.000
_cell.length_b   1.000
_cell.length_c   1.000
_cell.angle_alpha   90.00
_cell.angle_beta   90.00
_cell.angle_gamma   90.00
#
_symmetry.space_group_name_H-M   'P 1'
#
loop_
_entity.id
_entity.type
_entity.pdbx_description
1 polymer ?
#
loop_
_entity_poly.entity_id
_entity_poly.type
_entity_poly.pdbx_seq_one_letter_code
_entity_poly.pdbx_strand_id
1 'polypeptide(L)'
;MNNLFRRFMENYNRRKKFIASDGIKSYLLNTNGYILLIVLIISAFLVSFTSDFFFQTSIYISSLKRARANLECEYTGLSGLEIAKAIIEIDRLGMSTGFLPNLNNNRNIDSYMDIWALDFPEFPILDGTVKISIEDENSKININALISEFAPSTKYYGILQRFFVNMGLPMDIADAIIDWVDPDDSRFPYGAESSGYYQTLSPPYKAKNAPADSIDELLLVKGITPEIYYGLGGGNYGLEKNLVEHNKGDVTLPEEKLEDLNAQPVNGSEDDNEPITAGKEKDRRLDKYLRVYGEWMKYPDESSRININTASYRVLISLTDEISDETVQEIIKKRNLEPFKTVDEISAFTGKGNTVNSLLTVKSHIFKITVTSVNLNGKYKSVYYYDRDNKKILYCSGEY
;
A
#
# COMPACT_ATOMS: atom_id res chain seq x y z
N MET A 1 -36.41 -17.59 78.33
CA MET A 1 -37.04 -17.20 77.04
C MET A 1 -38.13 -16.11 77.14
N ASN A 2 -38.91 -15.99 78.22
CA ASN A 2 -40.09 -15.10 78.26
C ASN A 2 -39.86 -13.57 78.35
N ASN A 3 -38.78 -13.12 78.98
CA ASN A 3 -38.63 -11.68 79.29
C ASN A 3 -38.19 -10.85 78.07
N LEU A 4 -37.41 -11.46 77.17
CA LEU A 4 -36.93 -10.82 75.95
C LEU A 4 -38.07 -10.67 74.92
N PHE A 5 -38.90 -11.70 74.80
CA PHE A 5 -40.07 -11.69 73.91
C PHE A 5 -41.11 -10.66 74.36
N ARG A 6 -41.37 -10.53 75.67
CA ARG A 6 -42.31 -9.54 76.21
C ARG A 6 -41.86 -8.10 75.97
N ARG A 7 -40.59 -7.78 76.25
CA ARG A 7 -40.00 -6.47 75.93
C ARG A 7 -40.04 -6.16 74.44
N PHE A 8 -39.81 -7.17 73.60
CA PHE A 8 -39.91 -7.01 72.15
C PHE A 8 -41.35 -6.66 71.72
N MET A 9 -42.35 -7.39 72.22
CA MET A 9 -43.75 -7.15 71.90
C MET A 9 -44.26 -5.80 72.40
N GLU A 10 -43.82 -5.34 73.57
CA GLU A 10 -44.15 -4.02 74.10
C GLU A 10 -43.56 -2.89 73.24
N ASN A 11 -42.29 -3.02 72.84
CA ASN A 11 -41.65 -2.06 71.94
C ASN A 11 -42.30 -2.07 70.54
N TYR A 12 -42.66 -3.24 70.01
CA TYR A 12 -43.38 -3.36 68.73
C TYR A 12 -44.73 -2.64 68.79
N ASN A 13 -45.52 -2.87 69.84
CA ASN A 13 -46.84 -2.25 69.98
C ASN A 13 -46.75 -0.72 70.18
N ARG A 14 -45.72 -0.21 70.89
CA ARG A 14 -45.46 1.24 70.99
C ARG A 14 -45.17 1.85 69.63
N ARG A 15 -44.28 1.24 68.84
CA ARG A 15 -43.95 1.71 67.49
C ARG A 15 -45.16 1.68 66.56
N LYS A 16 -45.94 0.59 66.60
CA LYS A 16 -47.16 0.43 65.81
C LYS A 16 -48.19 1.54 66.11
N LYS A 17 -48.40 1.88 67.39
CA LYS A 17 -49.30 2.97 67.78
C LYS A 17 -48.81 4.33 67.30
N PHE A 18 -47.51 4.63 67.46
CA PHE A 18 -46.92 5.90 67.03
C PHE A 18 -46.98 6.08 65.50
N ILE A 19 -46.68 5.03 64.73
CA ILE A 19 -46.76 5.07 63.26
C ILE A 19 -48.21 5.30 62.80
N ALA A 20 -49.19 4.74 63.50
CA ALA A 20 -50.60 4.91 63.19
C ALA A 20 -51.16 6.31 63.53
N SER A 21 -50.57 7.03 64.50
CA SER A 21 -51.00 8.38 64.89
C SER A 21 -50.31 9.48 64.08
N ASP A 22 -48.99 9.43 63.97
CA ASP A 22 -48.18 10.55 63.46
C ASP A 22 -47.58 10.27 62.07
N GLY A 23 -47.84 9.08 61.54
CA GLY A 23 -47.36 8.63 60.25
C GLY A 23 -45.90 8.18 60.25
N ILE A 24 -45.54 7.37 59.25
CA ILE A 24 -44.20 6.79 59.09
C ILE A 24 -43.12 7.88 59.00
N LYS A 25 -43.42 9.02 58.36
CA LYS A 25 -42.47 10.13 58.16
C LYS A 25 -42.08 10.79 59.49
N SER A 26 -43.04 11.05 60.38
CA SER A 26 -42.78 11.64 61.71
C SER A 26 -42.02 10.66 62.61
N TYR A 27 -42.37 9.37 62.56
CA TYR A 27 -41.65 8.33 63.30
C TYR A 27 -40.19 8.20 62.86
N LEU A 28 -39.93 8.19 61.55
CA LEU A 28 -38.57 8.14 61.03
C LEU A 28 -37.79 9.38 61.48
N LEU A 29 -38.31 10.60 61.27
CA LEU A 29 -37.63 11.85 61.60
C LEU A 29 -37.38 12.07 63.10
N ASN A 30 -38.06 11.35 63.99
CA ASN A 30 -37.93 11.49 65.45
C ASN A 30 -37.08 10.37 66.10
N THR A 31 -36.37 9.57 65.30
CA THR A 31 -35.51 8.46 65.79
C THR A 31 -34.04 8.65 65.46
N ASN A 32 -33.13 8.60 66.44
CA ASN A 32 -31.68 8.85 66.21
C ASN A 32 -31.00 8.02 65.10
N GLY A 33 -31.62 6.95 64.58
CA GLY A 33 -31.10 6.10 63.50
C GLY A 33 -31.48 6.52 62.07
N TYR A 34 -32.43 7.44 61.84
CA TYR A 34 -32.82 7.81 60.47
C TYR A 34 -31.73 8.61 59.74
N ILE A 35 -30.92 9.36 60.49
CA ILE A 35 -29.78 10.13 59.97
C ILE A 35 -28.78 9.19 59.31
N LEU A 36 -28.47 8.05 59.93
CA LEU A 36 -27.57 7.04 59.37
C LEU A 36 -28.10 6.49 58.03
N LEU A 37 -29.41 6.25 57.93
CA LEU A 37 -30.02 5.74 56.70
C LEU A 37 -29.95 6.77 55.56
N ILE A 38 -30.22 8.05 55.86
CA ILE A 38 -30.06 9.14 54.87
C ILE A 38 -28.60 9.27 54.44
N VAL A 39 -27.65 9.24 55.40
CA VAL A 39 -26.22 9.30 55.10
C VAL A 39 -25.80 8.13 54.22
N LEU A 40 -26.22 6.90 54.53
CA LEU A 40 -25.90 5.72 53.72
C LEU A 40 -26.46 5.82 52.29
N ILE A 41 -27.69 6.32 52.11
CA ILE A 41 -28.27 6.51 50.78
C ILE A 41 -27.50 7.58 50.00
N ILE A 42 -27.19 8.72 50.64
CA ILE A 42 -26.42 9.79 49.99
C ILE A 42 -25.00 9.31 49.65
N SER A 43 -24.35 8.57 50.55
CA SER A 43 -23.03 7.99 50.32
C SER A 43 -23.05 6.96 49.20
N ALA A 44 -24.04 6.06 49.15
CA ALA A 44 -24.18 5.09 48.08
C ALA A 44 -24.42 5.78 46.72
N PHE A 45 -25.26 6.81 46.70
CA PHE A 45 -25.49 7.62 45.50
C PHE A 45 -24.22 8.35 45.05
N LEU A 46 -23.48 8.94 45.99
CA LEU A 46 -22.24 9.64 45.70
C LEU A 46 -21.16 8.69 45.16
N VAL A 47 -21.00 7.51 45.75
CA VAL A 47 -20.09 6.49 45.23
C VAL A 47 -20.50 6.07 43.82
N SER A 48 -21.78 5.75 43.60
CA SER A 48 -22.29 5.38 42.27
C SER A 48 -22.05 6.47 41.22
N PHE A 49 -22.35 7.73 41.57
CA PHE A 49 -22.16 8.88 40.68
C PHE A 49 -20.67 9.10 40.37
N THR A 50 -19.81 9.07 41.39
CA THR A 50 -18.37 9.23 41.19
C THR A 50 -17.76 8.11 40.36
N SER A 51 -18.21 6.85 40.53
CA SER A 51 -17.79 5.72 39.71
C SER A 51 -18.24 5.85 38.26
N ASP A 52 -19.50 6.22 38.00
CA ASP A 52 -20.00 6.44 36.64
C ASP A 52 -19.25 7.60 35.96
N PHE A 53 -19.11 8.73 36.64
CA PHE A 53 -18.35 9.87 36.15
C PHE A 53 -16.90 9.50 35.82
N PHE A 54 -16.23 8.73 36.68
CA PHE A 54 -14.86 8.27 36.45
C PHE A 54 -14.75 7.33 35.25
N PHE A 55 -15.70 6.40 35.11
CA PHE A 55 -15.76 5.48 33.97
C PHE A 55 -15.97 6.23 32.65
N GLN A 56 -16.93 7.16 32.61
CA GLN A 56 -17.19 8.00 31.44
C GLN A 56 -15.99 8.88 31.08
N THR A 57 -15.37 9.51 32.08
CA THR A 57 -14.18 10.35 31.89
C THR A 57 -13.01 9.52 31.35
N SER A 58 -12.80 8.30 31.85
CA SER A 58 -11.76 7.40 31.33
C SER A 58 -12.00 7.04 29.87
N ILE A 59 -13.23 6.65 29.50
CA ILE A 59 -13.59 6.35 28.10
C ILE A 59 -13.34 7.56 27.21
N TYR A 60 -13.78 8.75 27.65
CA TYR A 60 -13.61 9.99 26.90
C TYR A 60 -12.13 10.33 26.69
N ILE A 61 -11.31 10.26 27.75
CA ILE A 61 -9.85 10.47 27.66
C ILE A 61 -9.20 9.46 26.72
N SER A 62 -9.56 8.17 26.81
CA SER A 62 -9.04 7.14 25.91
C SER A 62 -9.40 7.39 24.45
N SER A 63 -10.62 7.84 24.17
CA SER A 63 -11.05 8.20 22.82
C SER A 63 -10.35 9.44 22.29
N LEU A 64 -10.16 10.48 23.12
CA LEU A 64 -9.38 11.66 22.74
C LEU A 64 -7.90 11.31 22.45
N LYS A 65 -7.29 10.44 23.25
CA LYS A 65 -5.92 9.96 23.00
C LYS A 65 -5.81 9.25 21.65
N ARG A 66 -6.75 8.36 21.33
CA ARG A 66 -6.80 7.69 20.02
C ARG A 66 -7.02 8.67 18.86
N ALA A 67 -7.96 9.61 19.00
CA ALA A 67 -8.23 10.60 17.97
C ALA A 67 -6.98 11.48 17.70
N ARG A 68 -6.29 11.93 18.74
CA ARG A 68 -5.04 12.68 18.63
C ARG A 68 -3.95 11.84 17.95
N ALA A 69 -3.79 10.58 18.35
CA ALA A 69 -2.80 9.66 17.80
C ALA A 69 -2.98 9.45 16.28
N ASN A 70 -4.23 9.29 15.83
CA ASN A 70 -4.55 9.11 14.43
C ASN A 70 -4.19 10.36 13.61
N LEU A 71 -4.53 11.55 14.12
CA LEU A 71 -4.17 12.82 13.48
C LEU A 71 -2.65 12.99 13.40
N GLU A 72 -1.92 12.72 14.48
CA GLU A 72 -0.45 12.79 14.49
C GLU A 72 0.15 11.85 13.43
N CYS A 73 -0.34 10.62 13.32
CA CYS A 73 0.14 9.68 12.30
C CYS A 73 -0.21 10.07 10.87
N GLU A 74 -1.39 10.66 10.65
CA GLU A 74 -1.78 11.20 9.36
C GLU A 74 -0.87 12.37 8.96
N TYR A 75 -0.63 13.34 9.84
CA TYR A 75 0.27 14.47 9.57
C TYR A 75 1.73 14.04 9.40
N THR A 76 2.21 13.06 10.16
CA THR A 76 3.53 12.46 9.94
C THR A 76 3.61 11.76 8.58
N GLY A 77 2.56 11.03 8.19
CA GLY A 77 2.45 10.41 6.87
C GLY A 77 2.47 11.43 5.73
N LEU A 78 1.72 12.53 5.87
CA LEU A 78 1.70 13.62 4.90
C LEU A 78 3.06 14.33 4.82
N SER A 79 3.76 14.49 5.94
CA SER A 79 5.12 15.05 5.97
C SER A 79 6.09 14.15 5.19
N GLY A 80 6.00 12.83 5.39
CA GLY A 80 6.77 11.86 4.61
C GLY A 80 6.46 11.90 3.11
N LEU A 81 5.20 12.12 2.73
CA LEU A 81 4.81 12.29 1.33
C LEU A 81 5.45 13.55 0.71
N GLU A 82 5.46 14.67 1.42
CA GLU A 82 6.08 15.91 0.91
C GLU A 82 7.60 15.77 0.78
N ILE A 83 8.25 15.05 1.71
CA ILE A 83 9.67 14.69 1.59
C ILE A 83 9.91 13.82 0.34
N ALA A 84 9.09 12.80 0.12
CA ALA A 84 9.20 11.94 -1.06
C ALA A 84 9.05 12.72 -2.38
N LYS A 85 8.06 13.63 -2.46
CA LYS A 85 7.90 14.52 -3.62
C LYS A 85 9.11 15.43 -3.83
N ALA A 86 9.69 15.94 -2.75
CA ALA A 86 10.90 16.76 -2.82
C ALA A 86 12.10 15.95 -3.35
N ILE A 87 12.26 14.70 -2.92
CA ILE A 87 13.31 13.79 -3.42
C ILE A 87 13.15 13.58 -4.95
N ILE A 88 11.93 13.29 -5.41
CA ILE A 88 11.62 13.12 -6.83
C ILE A 88 11.90 14.42 -7.63
N GLU A 89 11.62 15.59 -7.04
CA GLU A 89 11.91 16.88 -7.69
C GLU A 89 13.42 17.21 -7.72
N ILE A 90 14.16 16.88 -6.66
CA ILE A 90 15.63 17.02 -6.62
C ILE A 90 16.26 16.17 -7.72
N ASP A 91 15.79 14.94 -7.89
CA ASP A 91 16.21 14.05 -8.94
C ASP A 91 15.92 14.62 -10.34
N ARG A 92 14.68 15.05 -10.58
CA ARG A 92 14.25 15.69 -11.84
C ARG A 92 15.11 16.90 -12.21
N LEU A 93 15.58 17.65 -11.21
CA LEU A 93 16.44 18.82 -11.36
C LEU A 93 17.94 18.46 -11.49
N GLY A 94 18.30 17.18 -11.38
CA GLY A 94 19.68 16.70 -11.48
C GLY A 94 20.57 17.26 -10.37
N MET A 95 20.00 17.48 -9.19
CA MET A 95 20.71 18.06 -8.03
C MET A 95 21.14 17.01 -7.01
N SER A 96 20.97 15.72 -7.32
CA SER A 96 21.33 14.57 -6.48
C SER A 96 22.80 14.58 -6.04
N THR A 97 23.73 14.94 -6.93
CA THR A 97 25.18 15.00 -6.61
C THR A 97 25.57 16.06 -5.61
N GLY A 98 24.70 17.05 -5.34
CA GLY A 98 24.90 17.98 -4.23
C GLY A 98 24.72 17.33 -2.85
N PHE A 99 24.04 16.18 -2.80
CA PHE A 99 23.79 15.40 -1.60
C PHE A 99 24.69 14.16 -1.52
N LEU A 100 24.77 13.40 -2.61
CA LEU A 100 25.54 12.15 -2.70
C LEU A 100 26.29 12.07 -4.04
N PRO A 101 27.64 12.10 -4.05
CA PRO A 101 28.44 12.29 -5.27
C PRO A 101 28.38 11.11 -6.27
N ASN A 102 28.04 9.90 -5.81
CA ASN A 102 28.01 8.69 -6.64
C ASN A 102 26.65 8.42 -7.30
N LEU A 103 25.66 9.29 -7.08
CA LEU A 103 24.33 9.14 -7.70
C LEU A 103 24.32 9.62 -9.14
N ASN A 104 23.42 9.05 -9.94
CA ASN A 104 23.09 9.60 -11.23
C ASN A 104 22.47 11.02 -11.07
N ASN A 105 22.90 11.96 -11.90
CA ASN A 105 22.40 13.33 -11.96
C ASN A 105 21.86 13.73 -13.34
N ASN A 106 21.75 12.76 -14.26
CA ASN A 106 21.24 13.02 -15.58
C ASN A 106 19.70 13.13 -15.54
N ARG A 107 19.20 14.36 -15.67
CA ARG A 107 17.77 14.71 -15.71
C ARG A 107 16.94 14.00 -16.78
N ASN A 108 17.59 13.32 -17.71
CA ASN A 108 16.94 12.61 -18.80
C ASN A 108 16.91 11.10 -18.63
N ILE A 109 17.35 10.59 -17.49
CA ILE A 109 17.43 9.17 -17.20
C ILE A 109 16.90 8.96 -15.79
N ASP A 110 15.99 8.01 -15.64
CA ASP A 110 15.52 7.51 -14.36
C ASP A 110 16.00 6.06 -14.18
N SER A 111 16.66 5.73 -13.07
CA SER A 111 17.31 4.44 -12.81
C SER A 111 17.41 4.09 -11.31
N TYR A 112 17.82 2.87 -10.97
CA TYR A 112 18.10 2.51 -9.58
C TYR A 112 19.32 3.21 -8.96
N MET A 113 20.11 3.95 -9.75
CA MET A 113 21.24 4.76 -9.27
C MET A 113 20.84 6.21 -8.92
N ASP A 114 19.55 6.52 -8.97
CA ASP A 114 19.01 7.83 -8.66
C ASP A 114 18.68 7.96 -7.17
N ILE A 115 18.59 9.19 -6.68
CA ILE A 115 18.32 9.47 -5.27
C ILE A 115 16.99 8.89 -4.78
N TRP A 116 15.96 8.85 -5.63
CA TRP A 116 14.64 8.33 -5.26
C TRP A 116 14.65 6.82 -5.02
N ALA A 117 15.60 6.08 -5.61
CA ALA A 117 15.65 4.62 -5.56
C ALA A 117 16.30 4.07 -4.29
N LEU A 118 16.91 4.94 -3.48
CA LEU A 118 17.63 4.56 -2.27
C LEU A 118 16.70 3.99 -1.19
N ASP A 119 17.19 3.00 -0.43
CA ASP A 119 16.50 2.56 0.80
C ASP A 119 16.77 3.54 1.94
N PHE A 120 15.89 4.52 2.08
CA PHE A 120 15.98 5.53 3.13
C PHE A 120 15.75 4.91 4.52
N PRO A 121 16.54 5.30 5.54
CA PRO A 121 16.31 4.89 6.91
C PRO A 121 15.00 5.49 7.44
N GLU A 122 14.60 5.05 8.64
CA GLU A 122 13.52 5.73 9.35
C GLU A 122 14.00 7.09 9.87
N PHE A 123 13.24 8.15 9.60
CA PHE A 123 13.52 9.50 10.07
C PHE A 123 12.64 9.86 11.25
N PRO A 124 13.16 10.48 12.32
CA PRO A 124 12.33 11.03 13.39
C PRO A 124 11.55 12.26 12.90
N ILE A 125 10.23 12.23 13.03
CA ILE A 125 9.34 13.36 12.73
C ILE A 125 8.32 13.49 13.86
N LEU A 126 8.27 14.68 14.48
CA LEU A 126 7.42 14.97 15.63
C LEU A 126 7.67 13.94 16.76
N ASP A 127 6.63 13.24 17.20
CA ASP A 127 6.68 12.22 18.26
C ASP A 127 6.76 10.78 17.70
N GLY A 128 7.14 10.61 16.43
CA GLY A 128 7.20 9.31 15.75
C GLY A 128 8.35 9.20 14.75
N THR A 129 8.34 8.12 13.98
CA THR A 129 9.25 7.91 12.86
C THR A 129 8.49 7.78 11.55
N VAL A 130 9.16 8.07 10.45
CA VAL A 130 8.65 7.82 9.10
C VAL A 130 9.67 7.06 8.27
N LYS A 131 9.23 6.00 7.58
CA LYS A 131 9.99 5.34 6.51
C LYS A 131 9.35 5.66 5.17
N ILE A 132 10.18 6.07 4.21
CA ILE A 132 9.76 6.40 2.84
C ILE A 132 10.36 5.37 1.89
N SER A 133 9.57 4.90 0.95
CA SER A 133 10.04 4.09 -0.18
C SER A 133 9.39 4.59 -1.45
N ILE A 134 10.18 4.76 -2.51
CA ILE A 134 9.72 5.24 -3.81
C ILE A 134 10.03 4.16 -4.83
N GLU A 135 9.02 3.76 -5.59
CA GLU A 135 9.13 2.77 -6.66
C GLU A 135 8.72 3.42 -7.99
N ASP A 136 9.47 3.12 -9.05
CA ASP A 136 9.14 3.54 -10.40
C ASP A 136 8.00 2.69 -10.97
N GLU A 137 6.84 3.30 -11.22
CA GLU A 137 5.71 2.59 -11.84
C GLU A 137 5.92 2.42 -13.33
N ASN A 138 6.70 3.29 -13.99
CA ASN A 138 7.06 3.14 -15.41
C ASN A 138 7.83 1.84 -15.69
N SER A 139 8.37 1.16 -14.69
CA SER A 139 8.98 -0.17 -14.81
C SER A 139 7.99 -1.32 -15.16
N LYS A 140 6.68 -1.06 -15.07
CA LYS A 140 5.59 -2.06 -15.18
C LYS A 140 4.83 -1.99 -16.51
N ILE A 141 4.05 -3.02 -16.81
CA ILE A 141 3.12 -3.06 -17.95
C ILE A 141 1.84 -2.31 -17.56
N ASN A 142 1.48 -1.26 -18.30
CA ASN A 142 0.24 -0.53 -18.07
C ASN A 142 -0.95 -1.24 -18.74
N ILE A 143 -1.90 -1.75 -17.95
CA ILE A 143 -3.08 -2.44 -18.48
C ILE A 143 -4.08 -1.48 -19.13
N ASN A 144 -4.10 -0.21 -18.72
CA ASN A 144 -4.95 0.80 -19.36
C ASN A 144 -4.40 1.25 -20.73
N ALA A 145 -3.17 0.84 -21.08
CA ALA A 145 -2.57 1.06 -22.38
C ALA A 145 -2.81 -0.09 -23.38
N LEU A 146 -3.58 -1.12 -23.00
CA LEU A 146 -3.91 -2.25 -23.87
C LEU A 146 -4.77 -1.85 -25.07
N ILE A 147 -5.49 -0.74 -24.98
CA ILE A 147 -6.36 -0.21 -26.03
C ILE A 147 -5.92 1.18 -26.50
N SER A 148 -6.47 1.63 -27.62
CA SER A 148 -6.27 3.00 -28.11
C SER A 148 -7.53 3.52 -28.79
N GLU A 149 -7.62 4.84 -28.99
CA GLU A 149 -8.71 5.45 -29.78
C GLU A 149 -8.84 4.87 -31.20
N PHE A 150 -7.76 4.36 -31.77
CA PHE A 150 -7.69 3.95 -33.18
C PHE A 150 -7.61 2.44 -33.40
N ALA A 151 -7.48 1.64 -32.34
CA ALA A 151 -7.32 0.20 -32.44
C ALA A 151 -7.86 -0.53 -31.20
N PRO A 152 -8.53 -1.68 -31.39
CA PRO A 152 -9.11 -2.47 -30.29
C PRO A 152 -8.04 -3.11 -29.40
N SER A 153 -6.79 -3.16 -29.85
CA SER A 153 -5.65 -3.58 -29.04
C SER A 153 -4.38 -2.88 -29.49
N THR A 154 -3.46 -2.65 -28.56
CA THR A 154 -2.13 -2.09 -28.81
C THR A 154 -1.06 -3.18 -28.70
N LYS A 155 0.22 -2.82 -28.89
CA LYS A 155 1.33 -3.77 -28.69
C LYS A 155 1.48 -4.23 -27.23
N TYR A 156 0.93 -3.48 -26.25
CA TYR A 156 0.93 -3.90 -24.84
C TYR A 156 0.15 -5.20 -24.63
N TYR A 157 -0.86 -5.47 -25.45
CA TYR A 157 -1.62 -6.73 -25.41
C TYR A 157 -0.73 -7.95 -25.64
N GLY A 158 0.13 -7.91 -26.66
CA GLY A 158 1.09 -8.98 -26.92
C GLY A 158 2.14 -9.13 -25.81
N ILE A 159 2.57 -8.03 -25.20
CA ILE A 159 3.48 -8.05 -24.04
C ILE A 159 2.81 -8.74 -22.85
N LEU A 160 1.55 -8.39 -22.58
CA LEU A 160 0.78 -8.97 -21.47
C LEU A 160 0.53 -10.47 -21.67
N GLN A 161 0.19 -10.91 -22.89
CA GLN A 161 0.07 -12.33 -23.21
C GLN A 161 1.38 -13.08 -22.94
N ARG A 162 2.52 -12.56 -23.42
CA ARG A 162 3.85 -13.14 -23.16
C ARG A 162 4.18 -13.16 -21.68
N PHE A 163 3.85 -12.10 -20.94
CA PHE A 163 4.04 -12.04 -19.50
C PHE A 163 3.34 -13.21 -18.80
N PHE A 164 2.06 -13.46 -19.10
CA PHE A 164 1.33 -14.59 -18.51
C PHE A 164 1.90 -15.95 -18.91
N VAL A 165 2.25 -16.14 -20.19
CA VAL A 165 2.89 -17.38 -20.67
C VAL A 165 4.21 -17.63 -19.93
N ASN A 166 5.05 -16.60 -19.76
CA ASN A 166 6.32 -16.70 -19.03
C ASN A 166 6.11 -17.01 -17.54
N MET A 167 4.97 -16.60 -16.97
CA MET A 167 4.54 -16.96 -15.61
C MET A 167 3.99 -18.39 -15.51
N GLY A 168 3.82 -19.11 -16.63
CA GLY A 168 3.17 -20.41 -16.73
C GLY A 168 1.64 -20.34 -16.70
N LEU A 169 1.07 -19.16 -16.91
CA LEU A 169 -0.36 -18.90 -16.87
C LEU A 169 -0.95 -18.88 -18.28
N PRO A 170 -2.27 -19.15 -18.44
CA PRO A 170 -2.94 -19.04 -19.74
C PRO A 170 -2.85 -17.62 -20.32
N MET A 171 -2.55 -17.52 -21.61
CA MET A 171 -2.55 -16.22 -22.31
C MET A 171 -3.94 -15.57 -22.35
N ASP A 172 -4.99 -16.38 -22.25
CA ASP A 172 -6.41 -16.02 -22.19
C ASP A 172 -6.74 -15.01 -21.07
N ILE A 173 -5.89 -14.90 -20.05
CA ILE A 173 -6.05 -13.88 -19.00
C ILE A 173 -5.92 -12.48 -19.60
N ALA A 174 -5.07 -12.29 -20.62
CA ALA A 174 -4.94 -11.01 -21.30
C ALA A 174 -6.23 -10.61 -22.03
N ASP A 175 -6.94 -11.57 -22.64
CA ASP A 175 -8.26 -11.35 -23.26
C ASP A 175 -9.29 -10.86 -22.21
N ALA A 176 -9.26 -11.42 -21.00
CA ALA A 176 -10.17 -10.99 -19.93
C ALA A 176 -9.82 -9.60 -19.37
N ILE A 177 -8.53 -9.23 -19.34
CA ILE A 177 -8.09 -7.92 -18.87
C ILE A 177 -8.43 -6.84 -19.91
N ILE A 178 -8.28 -7.11 -21.20
CA ILE A 178 -8.62 -6.13 -22.24
C ILE A 178 -10.14 -5.86 -22.26
N ASP A 179 -10.98 -6.91 -22.24
CA ASP A 179 -12.44 -6.82 -22.10
C ASP A 179 -12.87 -6.08 -20.82
N TRP A 180 -12.02 -6.04 -19.77
CA TRP A 180 -12.34 -5.29 -18.56
C TRP A 180 -12.20 -3.78 -18.73
N VAL A 181 -11.24 -3.33 -19.56
CA VAL A 181 -10.86 -1.92 -19.68
C VAL A 181 -11.32 -1.26 -20.97
N ASP A 182 -11.67 -2.04 -21.99
CA ASP A 182 -12.18 -1.51 -23.25
C ASP A 182 -13.63 -1.04 -23.14
N PRO A 183 -14.02 0.04 -23.83
CA PRO A 183 -15.32 0.67 -23.63
C PRO A 183 -16.48 -0.03 -24.35
N ASP A 184 -16.22 -1.05 -25.18
CA ASP A 184 -17.25 -1.71 -25.95
C ASP A 184 -17.77 -2.98 -25.24
N ASP A 185 -18.58 -3.80 -25.91
CA ASP A 185 -19.16 -5.04 -25.34
C ASP A 185 -18.71 -6.27 -26.20
N SER A 186 -17.70 -6.09 -27.06
CA SER A 186 -17.21 -7.08 -28.00
C SER A 186 -16.17 -7.97 -27.33
N ARG A 187 -16.64 -9.09 -26.84
CA ARG A 187 -15.78 -10.08 -26.18
C ARG A 187 -14.63 -10.58 -27.07
N PHE A 188 -13.40 -10.51 -26.58
CA PHE A 188 -12.26 -11.26 -27.14
C PHE A 188 -12.49 -12.79 -27.07
N PRO A 189 -11.77 -13.62 -27.84
CA PRO A 189 -12.04 -15.06 -27.96
C PRO A 189 -12.19 -15.80 -26.62
N TYR A 190 -11.30 -15.53 -25.66
CA TYR A 190 -11.35 -16.13 -24.32
C TYR A 190 -11.69 -15.14 -23.20
N GLY A 191 -12.02 -13.90 -23.57
CA GLY A 191 -12.34 -12.81 -22.65
C GLY A 191 -13.66 -12.99 -21.89
N ALA A 192 -14.10 -11.90 -21.27
CA ALA A 192 -15.31 -11.87 -20.48
C ALA A 192 -15.96 -10.48 -20.47
N GLU A 193 -17.25 -10.49 -20.76
CA GLU A 193 -18.09 -9.30 -20.75
C GLU A 193 -19.17 -9.35 -19.68
N SER A 194 -19.78 -8.20 -19.42
CA SER A 194 -20.88 -8.06 -18.45
C SER A 194 -21.98 -9.12 -18.64
N SER A 195 -22.55 -9.20 -19.84
CA SER A 195 -23.70 -10.06 -20.15
C SER A 195 -23.33 -11.55 -20.24
N GLY A 196 -22.10 -11.86 -20.64
CA GLY A 196 -21.65 -13.22 -20.91
C GLY A 196 -21.01 -13.93 -19.71
N TYR A 197 -20.48 -13.18 -18.74
CA TYR A 197 -19.74 -13.74 -17.60
C TYR A 197 -20.08 -13.04 -16.28
N TYR A 198 -19.77 -11.75 -16.12
CA TYR A 198 -19.80 -11.11 -14.80
C TYR A 198 -21.21 -11.03 -14.17
N GLN A 199 -22.27 -10.85 -14.96
CA GLN A 199 -23.66 -10.85 -14.48
C GLN A 199 -24.18 -12.26 -14.13
N THR A 200 -23.45 -13.31 -14.51
CA THR A 200 -23.80 -14.70 -14.16
C THR A 200 -23.23 -15.12 -12.81
N LEU A 201 -22.32 -14.33 -12.24
CA LEU A 201 -21.68 -14.58 -10.95
C LEU A 201 -22.63 -14.25 -9.78
N SER A 202 -22.26 -14.69 -8.58
CA SER A 202 -23.00 -14.44 -7.34
C SER A 202 -22.08 -13.84 -6.26
N PRO A 203 -22.22 -12.55 -5.90
CA PRO A 203 -23.17 -11.59 -6.45
C PRO A 203 -22.82 -11.18 -7.91
N PRO A 204 -23.82 -10.84 -8.73
CA PRO A 204 -23.57 -10.38 -10.10
C PRO A 204 -22.99 -8.97 -10.09
N TYR A 205 -22.06 -8.71 -11.01
CA TYR A 205 -21.51 -7.39 -11.27
C TYR A 205 -21.29 -7.19 -12.77
N LYS A 206 -20.83 -6.00 -13.17
CA LYS A 206 -20.54 -5.65 -14.56
C LYS A 206 -19.04 -5.58 -14.77
N ALA A 207 -18.61 -5.88 -15.99
CA ALA A 207 -17.32 -5.43 -16.48
C ALA A 207 -17.24 -3.90 -16.36
N LYS A 208 -16.03 -3.37 -16.17
CA LYS A 208 -15.86 -1.95 -15.90
C LYS A 208 -16.05 -1.09 -17.14
N ASN A 209 -15.55 -1.56 -18.28
CA ASN A 209 -15.61 -0.92 -19.60
C ASN A 209 -15.12 0.54 -19.58
N ALA A 210 -14.07 0.75 -18.78
CA ALA A 210 -13.48 2.03 -18.41
C ALA A 210 -12.08 1.77 -17.83
N PRO A 211 -11.21 2.78 -17.73
CA PRO A 211 -9.86 2.56 -17.20
C PRO A 211 -9.92 2.02 -15.78
N ALA A 212 -9.07 1.04 -15.46
CA ALA A 212 -8.89 0.57 -14.10
C ALA A 212 -8.36 1.72 -13.21
N ASP A 213 -8.95 1.91 -12.03
CA ASP A 213 -8.62 2.96 -11.06
C ASP A 213 -7.61 2.44 -10.01
N SER A 214 -7.72 1.15 -9.67
CA SER A 214 -6.76 0.43 -8.83
C SER A 214 -6.31 -0.86 -9.51
N ILE A 215 -5.05 -1.22 -9.28
CA ILE A 215 -4.51 -2.52 -9.69
C ILE A 215 -5.22 -3.70 -9.01
N ASP A 216 -5.83 -3.47 -7.85
CA ASP A 216 -6.61 -4.50 -7.13
C ASP A 216 -7.87 -4.93 -7.89
N GLU A 217 -8.34 -4.14 -8.86
CA GLU A 217 -9.46 -4.54 -9.73
C GLU A 217 -9.17 -5.79 -10.53
N LEU A 218 -7.90 -6.18 -10.71
CA LEU A 218 -7.54 -7.46 -11.30
C LEU A 218 -8.15 -8.65 -10.55
N LEU A 219 -8.45 -8.53 -9.26
CA LEU A 219 -9.16 -9.57 -8.49
C LEU A 219 -10.62 -9.79 -8.94
N LEU A 220 -11.19 -8.87 -9.72
CA LEU A 220 -12.53 -8.97 -10.30
C LEU A 220 -12.52 -9.56 -11.71
N VAL A 221 -11.35 -9.62 -12.36
CA VAL A 221 -11.19 -10.05 -13.74
C VAL A 221 -11.22 -11.58 -13.84
N LYS A 222 -11.93 -12.10 -14.84
CA LYS A 222 -12.00 -13.54 -15.10
C LYS A 222 -10.61 -14.16 -15.22
N GLY A 223 -10.38 -15.27 -14.52
CA GLY A 223 -9.14 -16.05 -14.59
C GLY A 223 -8.05 -15.59 -13.64
N ILE A 224 -8.21 -14.45 -12.96
CA ILE A 224 -7.30 -14.00 -11.90
C ILE A 224 -7.88 -14.40 -10.56
N THR A 225 -7.27 -15.39 -9.91
CA THR A 225 -7.62 -15.78 -8.53
C THR A 225 -6.77 -15.00 -7.53
N PRO A 226 -7.16 -14.92 -6.23
CA PRO A 226 -6.30 -14.34 -5.20
C PRO A 226 -4.91 -14.97 -5.14
N GLU A 227 -4.79 -16.28 -5.37
CA GLU A 227 -3.51 -16.97 -5.38
C GLU A 227 -2.61 -16.50 -6.53
N ILE A 228 -3.19 -16.26 -7.72
CA ILE A 228 -2.45 -15.70 -8.86
C ILE A 228 -2.08 -14.23 -8.56
N TYR A 229 -3.04 -13.42 -8.12
CA TYR A 229 -2.84 -11.99 -7.87
C TYR A 229 -1.76 -11.74 -6.81
N TYR A 230 -1.85 -12.43 -5.67
CA TYR A 230 -0.88 -12.32 -4.57
C TYR A 230 0.39 -13.17 -4.79
N GLY A 231 0.53 -13.83 -5.94
CA GLY A 231 1.72 -14.62 -6.26
C GLY A 231 1.93 -15.84 -5.36
N LEU A 232 0.85 -16.37 -4.78
CA LEU A 232 0.83 -17.52 -3.87
C LEU A 232 0.50 -18.84 -4.59
N GLY A 233 0.21 -18.81 -5.89
CA GLY A 233 -0.09 -20.00 -6.68
C GLY A 233 -0.24 -19.74 -8.18
N GLY A 234 -0.56 -20.80 -8.92
CA GLY A 234 -0.79 -20.76 -10.37
C GLY A 234 0.48 -20.84 -11.23
N GLY A 235 0.32 -21.34 -12.44
CA GLY A 235 1.37 -21.48 -13.44
C GLY A 235 2.65 -22.13 -12.91
N ASN A 236 3.78 -21.45 -13.05
CA ASN A 236 5.09 -21.95 -12.64
C ASN A 236 5.42 -21.75 -11.14
N TYR A 237 4.45 -21.37 -10.30
CA TYR A 237 4.67 -21.17 -8.86
C TYR A 237 5.31 -22.41 -8.21
N GLY A 238 6.44 -22.21 -7.51
CA GLY A 238 7.20 -23.29 -6.85
C GLY A 238 8.01 -24.19 -7.79
N LEU A 239 7.94 -24.00 -9.11
CA LEU A 239 8.67 -24.79 -10.11
C LEU A 239 9.93 -24.08 -10.65
N GLU A 240 9.97 -22.75 -10.52
CA GLU A 240 11.07 -21.91 -10.99
C GLU A 240 12.34 -22.07 -10.13
N LYS A 241 13.51 -21.94 -10.76
CA LYS A 241 14.83 -22.05 -10.12
C LYS A 241 15.63 -20.77 -10.38
N ASN A 242 16.70 -20.58 -9.61
CA ASN A 242 17.61 -19.42 -9.72
C ASN A 242 16.84 -18.09 -9.56
N LEU A 243 15.93 -18.06 -8.59
CA LEU A 243 15.15 -16.87 -8.27
C LEU A 243 15.99 -15.89 -7.46
N VAL A 244 15.75 -14.60 -7.68
CA VAL A 244 16.43 -13.50 -6.98
C VAL A 244 15.40 -12.69 -6.19
N GLU A 245 15.82 -12.04 -5.11
CA GLU A 245 14.90 -11.17 -4.35
C GLU A 245 14.57 -9.90 -5.16
N HIS A 246 15.58 -9.30 -5.81
CA HIS A 246 15.39 -8.17 -6.71
C HIS A 246 16.57 -8.00 -7.70
N ASN A 247 16.35 -7.26 -8.79
CA ASN A 247 17.35 -6.93 -9.81
C ASN A 247 17.80 -5.46 -9.76
N LYS A 248 17.80 -4.86 -8.57
CA LYS A 248 18.06 -3.41 -8.37
C LYS A 248 19.54 -3.02 -8.27
N GLY A 249 20.44 -4.00 -8.09
CA GLY A 249 21.81 -3.73 -7.66
C GLY A 249 21.86 -3.26 -6.21
N ASP A 250 22.97 -2.66 -5.81
CA ASP A 250 23.12 -2.01 -4.51
C ASP A 250 22.43 -0.63 -4.54
N VAL A 251 21.40 -0.48 -3.71
CA VAL A 251 20.62 0.75 -3.54
C VAL A 251 20.66 1.26 -2.10
N THR A 252 21.67 0.82 -1.34
CA THR A 252 21.85 1.24 0.05
C THR A 252 22.46 2.63 0.14
N LEU A 253 22.11 3.35 1.21
CA LEU A 253 22.74 4.62 1.51
C LEU A 253 24.17 4.37 2.03
N PRO A 254 25.18 5.11 1.55
CA PRO A 254 26.54 4.99 2.08
C PRO A 254 26.58 5.26 3.59
N GLU A 255 27.26 4.39 4.34
CA GLU A 255 27.28 4.41 5.81
C GLU A 255 27.70 5.75 6.40
N GLU A 256 28.65 6.46 5.76
CA GLU A 256 29.16 7.76 6.19
C GLU A 256 28.05 8.83 6.34
N LYS A 257 26.92 8.66 5.65
CA LYS A 257 25.78 9.60 5.68
C LYS A 257 24.66 9.19 6.65
N LEU A 258 24.71 7.99 7.23
CA LEU A 258 23.76 7.56 8.26
C LEU A 258 24.06 8.25 9.61
N GLU A 259 25.33 8.57 9.89
CA GLU A 259 25.75 9.32 11.09
C GLU A 259 25.21 10.76 11.11
N ASP A 260 25.18 11.43 9.95
CA ASP A 260 24.65 12.79 9.79
C ASP A 260 23.11 12.88 10.02
N LEU A 261 22.41 11.74 9.95
CA LEU A 261 20.94 11.65 10.01
C LEU A 261 20.40 11.13 11.35
N ASN A 262 21.25 10.88 12.36
CA ASN A 262 20.86 10.22 13.62
C ASN A 262 20.09 8.89 13.41
N ALA A 263 20.33 8.19 12.30
CA ALA A 263 19.71 6.90 12.01
C ALA A 263 20.61 5.77 12.55
N GLN A 264 20.05 4.85 13.34
CA GLN A 264 20.81 3.68 13.77
C GLN A 264 20.99 2.71 12.58
N PRO A 265 22.20 2.16 12.38
CA PRO A 265 22.44 1.20 11.31
C PRO A 265 21.62 -0.07 11.56
N VAL A 266 20.89 -0.52 10.55
CA VAL A 266 20.32 -1.86 10.50
C VAL A 266 21.43 -2.77 9.97
N ASN A 267 21.84 -3.78 10.75
CA ASN A 267 22.89 -4.73 10.37
C ASN A 267 22.59 -5.39 9.01
N GLY A 268 23.19 -4.85 7.95
CA GLY A 268 23.30 -5.49 6.64
C GLY A 268 24.57 -6.34 6.64
N SER A 269 24.45 -7.58 6.22
CA SER A 269 25.56 -8.52 6.08
C SER A 269 26.57 -8.03 5.05
N GLU A 270 27.82 -7.87 5.48
CA GLU A 270 29.01 -7.74 4.63
C GLU A 270 29.13 -9.01 3.74
N ASP A 271 28.83 -8.90 2.46
CA ASP A 271 29.34 -9.82 1.44
C ASP A 271 29.49 -9.12 0.08
N ASP A 272 30.46 -8.20 0.01
CA ASP A 272 30.72 -7.30 -1.12
C ASP A 272 31.31 -7.99 -2.38
N ASN A 273 31.12 -9.29 -2.58
CA ASN A 273 31.65 -9.98 -3.77
C ASN A 273 30.79 -11.13 -4.33
N GLU A 274 29.50 -11.23 -4.00
CA GLU A 274 28.63 -12.10 -4.79
C GLU A 274 28.41 -11.50 -6.19
N PRO A 275 28.65 -12.25 -7.28
CA PRO A 275 28.37 -11.76 -8.63
C PRO A 275 26.90 -11.39 -8.71
N ILE A 276 26.59 -10.19 -9.24
CA ILE A 276 25.21 -9.72 -9.42
C ILE A 276 24.41 -10.81 -10.15
N THR A 277 23.61 -11.55 -9.39
CA THR A 277 22.77 -12.60 -9.91
C THR A 277 21.55 -11.91 -10.50
N ALA A 278 21.63 -11.56 -11.78
CA ALA A 278 20.45 -11.16 -12.54
C ALA A 278 19.58 -12.39 -12.78
N GLY A 279 18.29 -12.33 -12.44
CA GLY A 279 17.41 -13.49 -12.53
C GLY A 279 15.94 -13.18 -12.38
N LYS A 280 15.09 -14.21 -12.45
CA LYS A 280 13.65 -14.07 -12.25
C LYS A 280 13.37 -13.69 -10.79
N GLU A 281 12.59 -12.64 -10.56
CA GLU A 281 12.25 -12.25 -9.19
C GLU A 281 11.37 -13.30 -8.52
N LYS A 282 11.62 -13.53 -7.24
CA LYS A 282 10.88 -14.47 -6.39
C LYS A 282 9.46 -14.01 -6.10
N ASP A 283 9.26 -12.71 -5.91
CA ASP A 283 7.92 -12.13 -5.73
C ASP A 283 7.11 -12.33 -7.01
N ARG A 284 5.94 -12.96 -6.92
CA ARG A 284 5.09 -13.26 -8.08
C ARG A 284 3.81 -12.42 -8.11
N ARG A 285 3.65 -11.47 -7.18
CA ARG A 285 2.45 -10.63 -7.12
C ARG A 285 2.27 -9.81 -8.39
N LEU A 286 1.05 -9.74 -8.92
CA LEU A 286 0.79 -9.03 -10.17
C LEU A 286 1.01 -7.51 -10.05
N ASP A 287 0.78 -6.92 -8.88
CA ASP A 287 0.99 -5.48 -8.63
C ASP A 287 2.47 -5.06 -8.65
N LYS A 288 3.40 -6.02 -8.73
CA LYS A 288 4.83 -5.77 -8.96
C LYS A 288 5.19 -5.60 -10.42
N TYR A 289 4.36 -6.10 -11.34
CA TYR A 289 4.66 -6.17 -12.77
C TYR A 289 3.66 -5.42 -13.64
N LEU A 290 2.46 -5.21 -13.14
CA LEU A 290 1.35 -4.56 -13.82
C LEU A 290 0.99 -3.26 -13.08
N ARG A 291 0.57 -2.25 -13.84
CA ARG A 291 0.03 -0.98 -13.31
C ARG A 291 -1.24 -0.57 -14.06
N VAL A 292 -1.99 0.35 -13.47
CA VAL A 292 -3.19 0.97 -14.08
C VAL A 292 -3.01 2.47 -14.35
N TYR A 293 -1.99 3.10 -13.77
CA TYR A 293 -1.81 4.55 -13.84
C TYR A 293 -1.08 4.97 -15.12
N GLY A 294 -1.61 6.01 -15.77
CA GLY A 294 -1.16 6.56 -17.05
C GLY A 294 -2.34 7.09 -17.86
N GLU A 295 -2.08 7.55 -19.08
CA GLU A 295 -3.12 8.01 -20.00
C GLU A 295 -3.90 6.83 -20.61
N TRP A 296 -5.23 6.84 -20.49
CA TRP A 296 -6.13 5.85 -21.09
C TRP A 296 -6.41 6.17 -22.55
N MET A 297 -6.45 5.15 -23.41
CA MET A 297 -6.69 5.24 -24.87
C MET A 297 -5.67 6.07 -25.68
N LYS A 298 -4.70 6.71 -25.04
CA LYS A 298 -3.63 7.47 -25.68
C LYS A 298 -2.41 6.58 -25.92
N TYR A 299 -2.15 6.24 -27.18
CA TYR A 299 -1.12 5.28 -27.54
C TYR A 299 -0.26 5.70 -28.75
N PRO A 300 1.09 5.61 -28.67
CA PRO A 300 1.88 5.46 -27.45
C PRO A 300 2.00 6.81 -26.70
N ASP A 301 1.58 6.86 -25.45
CA ASP A 301 1.87 8.00 -24.56
C ASP A 301 3.18 7.78 -23.79
N GLU A 302 3.91 8.87 -23.50
CA GLU A 302 5.18 8.83 -22.74
C GLU A 302 5.00 8.21 -21.34
N SER A 303 3.91 8.55 -20.63
CA SER A 303 3.62 8.01 -19.30
C SER A 303 3.28 6.52 -19.30
N SER A 304 2.88 5.98 -20.46
CA SER A 304 2.57 4.55 -20.64
C SER A 304 3.78 3.72 -21.03
N ARG A 305 4.89 4.33 -21.47
CA ARG A 305 6.11 3.61 -21.83
C ARG A 305 6.77 2.92 -20.63
N ILE A 306 7.50 1.85 -20.93
CA ILE A 306 8.20 1.00 -19.98
C ILE A 306 9.63 1.51 -19.79
N ASN A 307 10.01 1.87 -18.57
CA ASN A 307 11.38 2.28 -18.25
C ASN A 307 12.30 1.06 -18.17
N ILE A 308 13.23 0.95 -19.13
CA ILE A 308 14.15 -0.21 -19.24
C ILE A 308 15.21 -0.23 -18.14
N ASN A 309 15.49 0.90 -17.50
CA ASN A 309 16.49 0.98 -16.43
C ASN A 309 15.99 0.39 -15.10
N THR A 310 14.67 0.20 -14.98
CA THR A 310 14.01 -0.24 -13.74
C THR A 310 13.05 -1.41 -13.97
N ALA A 311 12.69 -1.75 -15.21
CA ALA A 311 11.83 -2.88 -15.53
C ALA A 311 12.35 -4.19 -14.93
N SER A 312 11.45 -4.97 -14.31
CA SER A 312 11.79 -6.29 -13.76
C SER A 312 12.23 -7.27 -14.86
N TYR A 313 12.91 -8.34 -14.46
CA TYR A 313 13.25 -9.44 -15.36
C TYR A 313 12.00 -9.94 -16.09
N ARG A 314 10.91 -10.18 -15.34
CA ARG A 314 9.65 -10.73 -15.87
C ARG A 314 8.96 -9.80 -16.87
N VAL A 315 9.11 -8.49 -16.71
CA VAL A 315 8.64 -7.51 -17.71
C VAL A 315 9.56 -7.51 -18.93
N LEU A 316 10.88 -7.48 -18.74
CA LEU A 316 11.85 -7.46 -19.84
C LEU A 316 11.72 -8.68 -20.77
N ILE A 317 11.62 -9.89 -20.22
CA ILE A 317 11.44 -11.13 -21.00
C ILE A 317 10.09 -11.18 -21.75
N SER A 318 9.12 -10.34 -21.37
CA SER A 318 7.81 -10.27 -22.02
C SER A 318 7.73 -9.27 -23.17
N LEU A 319 8.76 -8.42 -23.36
CA LEU A 319 8.72 -7.33 -24.35
C LEU A 319 8.54 -7.85 -25.78
N THR A 320 9.27 -8.91 -26.14
CA THR A 320 9.23 -9.54 -27.47
C THR A 320 9.61 -11.03 -27.34
N ASP A 321 9.25 -11.83 -28.33
CA ASP A 321 9.63 -13.25 -28.44
C ASP A 321 11.09 -13.47 -28.84
N GLU A 322 11.79 -12.41 -29.28
CA GLU A 322 13.20 -12.45 -29.67
C GLU A 322 14.19 -12.39 -28.48
N ILE A 323 13.73 -11.99 -27.29
CA ILE A 323 14.60 -11.85 -26.10
C ILE A 323 14.71 -13.19 -25.38
N SER A 324 15.94 -13.66 -25.11
CA SER A 324 16.20 -14.86 -24.31
C SER A 324 16.50 -14.54 -22.83
N ASP A 325 16.48 -15.57 -21.98
CA ASP A 325 16.85 -15.44 -20.57
C ASP A 325 18.25 -14.82 -20.41
N GLU A 326 19.21 -15.19 -21.26
CA GLU A 326 20.59 -14.65 -21.27
C GLU A 326 20.61 -13.17 -21.63
N THR A 327 19.85 -12.78 -22.65
CA THR A 327 19.75 -11.37 -23.08
C THR A 327 19.20 -10.49 -21.95
N VAL A 328 18.18 -10.94 -21.21
CA VAL A 328 17.64 -10.17 -20.06
C VAL A 328 18.69 -10.04 -18.96
N GLN A 329 19.45 -11.09 -18.68
CA GLN A 329 20.53 -11.02 -17.70
C GLN A 329 21.61 -10.01 -18.12
N GLU A 330 21.97 -9.96 -19.40
CA GLU A 330 22.92 -8.97 -19.93
C GLU A 330 22.37 -7.54 -19.81
N ILE A 331 21.09 -7.31 -20.12
CA ILE A 331 20.43 -6.01 -19.95
C ILE A 331 20.51 -5.56 -18.49
N ILE A 332 20.16 -6.43 -17.54
CA ILE A 332 20.16 -6.11 -16.10
C ILE A 332 21.59 -5.88 -15.59
N LYS A 333 22.55 -6.74 -15.97
CA LYS A 333 23.96 -6.56 -15.59
C LYS A 333 24.50 -5.24 -16.12
N LYS A 334 24.19 -4.89 -17.37
CA LYS A 334 24.62 -3.65 -17.99
C LYS A 334 24.06 -2.42 -17.26
N ARG A 335 22.74 -2.35 -17.06
CA ARG A 335 22.11 -1.17 -16.40
C ARG A 335 22.51 -0.98 -14.94
N ASN A 336 22.90 -2.05 -14.25
CA ASN A 336 23.40 -1.98 -12.87
C ASN A 336 24.84 -1.46 -12.81
N LEU A 337 25.59 -1.51 -13.91
CA LEU A 337 26.91 -0.87 -14.03
C LEU A 337 26.79 0.57 -14.53
N GLU A 338 26.02 0.77 -15.60
CA GLU A 338 25.74 2.09 -16.17
C GLU A 338 24.34 2.07 -16.79
N PRO A 339 23.41 2.94 -16.37
CA PRO A 339 22.05 2.96 -16.90
C PRO A 339 22.06 3.33 -18.38
N PHE A 340 21.11 2.76 -19.13
CA PHE A 340 20.91 3.09 -20.54
C PHE A 340 20.51 4.57 -20.67
N LYS A 341 21.20 5.29 -21.56
CA LYS A 341 20.95 6.73 -21.77
C LYS A 341 19.91 6.99 -22.83
N THR A 342 19.75 6.05 -23.74
CA THR A 342 18.78 6.10 -24.83
C THR A 342 18.17 4.72 -25.06
N VAL A 343 16.96 4.70 -25.61
CA VAL A 343 16.29 3.45 -26.00
C VAL A 343 17.06 2.73 -27.11
N ASP A 344 17.77 3.46 -27.98
CA ASP A 344 18.54 2.87 -29.08
C ASP A 344 19.66 1.95 -28.58
N GLU A 345 20.18 2.15 -27.37
CA GLU A 345 21.19 1.26 -26.78
C GLU A 345 20.64 -0.14 -26.47
N ILE A 346 19.32 -0.32 -26.35
CA ILE A 346 18.69 -1.62 -26.15
C ILE A 346 18.44 -2.38 -27.46
N SER A 347 18.51 -1.69 -28.60
CA SER A 347 18.30 -2.31 -29.93
C SER A 347 19.32 -3.43 -30.22
N ALA A 348 20.51 -3.34 -29.62
CA ALA A 348 21.53 -4.39 -29.68
C ALA A 348 21.08 -5.72 -29.03
N PHE A 349 20.15 -5.66 -28.07
CA PHE A 349 19.67 -6.81 -27.30
C PHE A 349 18.30 -7.31 -27.78
N THR A 350 17.47 -6.45 -28.36
CA THR A 350 16.07 -6.75 -28.69
C THR A 350 15.85 -7.31 -30.11
N GLY A 351 16.93 -7.54 -30.86
CA GLY A 351 16.89 -8.11 -32.20
C GLY A 351 16.43 -7.11 -33.29
N LYS A 352 16.50 -7.54 -34.56
CA LYS A 352 16.26 -6.66 -35.71
C LYS A 352 14.76 -6.44 -35.93
N GLY A 353 14.20 -5.45 -35.25
CA GLY A 353 12.82 -5.03 -35.50
C GLY A 353 12.42 -3.64 -35.03
N ASN A 354 13.07 -3.04 -34.02
CA ASN A 354 12.66 -1.77 -33.38
C ASN A 354 11.16 -1.66 -33.03
N THR A 355 10.41 -2.78 -33.09
CA THR A 355 8.95 -2.79 -33.00
C THR A 355 8.48 -2.46 -31.59
N VAL A 356 9.30 -2.75 -30.59
CA VAL A 356 9.04 -2.45 -29.18
C VAL A 356 9.62 -1.11 -28.73
N ASN A 357 10.59 -0.51 -29.44
CA ASN A 357 11.26 0.73 -29.00
C ASN A 357 10.27 1.88 -28.76
N SER A 358 9.17 1.94 -29.53
CA SER A 358 8.09 2.92 -29.33
C SER A 358 7.36 2.81 -27.99
N LEU A 359 7.54 1.69 -27.28
CA LEU A 359 6.95 1.37 -25.98
C LEU A 359 7.95 1.52 -24.84
N LEU A 360 9.22 1.77 -25.14
CA LEU A 360 10.30 1.82 -24.16
C LEU A 360 10.72 3.27 -23.92
N THR A 361 11.21 3.52 -22.71
CA THR A 361 11.77 4.80 -22.30
C THR A 361 12.94 4.54 -21.35
N VAL A 362 13.73 5.59 -21.11
CA VAL A 362 14.74 5.62 -20.05
C VAL A 362 14.33 6.58 -18.92
N LYS A 363 13.10 7.14 -18.99
CA LYS A 363 12.54 8.08 -18.04
C LYS A 363 11.31 7.50 -17.34
N SER A 364 11.00 8.05 -16.19
CA SER A 364 9.84 7.73 -15.38
C SER A 364 8.93 8.95 -15.22
N HIS A 365 7.65 8.72 -15.16
CA HIS A 365 6.63 9.78 -15.05
C HIS A 365 5.78 9.57 -13.80
N ILE A 366 5.55 8.32 -13.43
CA ILE A 366 4.68 7.92 -12.33
C ILE A 366 5.50 7.14 -11.31
N PHE A 367 5.39 7.57 -10.06
CA PHE A 367 6.09 6.95 -8.93
C PHE A 367 5.07 6.48 -7.88
N LYS A 368 5.30 5.30 -7.32
CA LYS A 368 4.60 4.82 -6.13
C LYS A 368 5.39 5.21 -4.91
N ILE A 369 4.80 6.06 -4.08
CA ILE A 369 5.37 6.51 -2.81
C ILE A 369 4.67 5.73 -1.70
N THR A 370 5.43 4.94 -0.95
CA THR A 370 4.97 4.28 0.26
C THR A 370 5.54 5.02 1.46
N VAL A 371 4.66 5.52 2.32
CA VAL A 371 5.02 6.18 3.58
C VAL A 371 4.52 5.32 4.73
N THR A 372 5.44 4.93 5.61
CA THR A 372 5.13 4.18 6.82
C THR A 372 5.44 5.05 8.02
N SER A 373 4.41 5.55 8.71
CA SER A 373 4.56 6.32 9.95
C SER A 373 4.37 5.43 11.16
N VAL A 374 5.23 5.56 12.16
CA VAL A 374 5.14 4.83 13.43
C VAL A 374 5.10 5.85 14.56
N ASN A 375 4.14 5.72 15.47
CA ASN A 375 4.11 6.48 16.73
C ASN A 375 3.83 5.54 17.91
N LEU A 376 3.70 6.11 19.11
CA LEU A 376 3.39 5.36 20.34
C LEU A 376 2.08 4.55 20.29
N ASN A 377 1.21 4.81 19.31
CA ASN A 377 -0.14 4.26 19.24
C ASN A 377 -0.36 3.30 18.07
N GLY A 378 0.59 3.19 17.14
CA GLY A 378 0.46 2.28 15.99
C GLY A 378 1.43 2.58 14.84
N LYS A 379 1.28 1.78 13.79
CA LYS A 379 2.03 1.87 12.53
C LYS A 379 1.03 2.03 11.40
N TYR A 380 1.19 3.08 10.60
CA TYR A 380 0.25 3.44 9.55
C TYR A 380 0.99 3.45 8.24
N LYS A 381 0.43 2.78 7.23
CA LYS A 381 1.03 2.69 5.91
C LYS A 381 0.13 3.37 4.91
N SER A 382 0.65 4.41 4.27
CA SER A 382 -0.04 5.11 3.18
C SER A 382 0.72 4.88 1.87
N VAL A 383 -0.02 4.68 0.78
CA VAL A 383 0.52 4.48 -0.56
C VAL A 383 -0.09 5.53 -1.47
N TYR A 384 0.76 6.20 -2.24
CA TYR A 384 0.39 7.26 -3.18
C TYR A 384 0.99 6.96 -4.55
N TYR A 385 0.19 7.11 -5.61
CA TYR A 385 0.68 7.10 -6.98
C TYR A 385 0.79 8.55 -7.46
N TYR A 386 2.00 9.01 -7.71
CA TYR A 386 2.33 10.40 -7.98
C TYR A 386 2.79 10.56 -9.42
N ASP A 387 2.08 11.39 -10.17
CA ASP A 387 2.50 11.90 -11.47
C ASP A 387 3.45 13.07 -11.26
N ARG A 388 4.72 12.83 -11.59
CA ARG A 388 5.82 13.80 -11.42
C ARG A 388 5.63 15.03 -12.30
N ASP A 389 5.18 14.85 -13.53
CA ASP A 389 5.15 15.93 -14.53
C ASP A 389 3.99 16.88 -14.25
N ASN A 390 2.82 16.33 -13.92
CA ASN A 390 1.64 17.10 -13.56
C ASN A 390 1.59 17.50 -12.07
N LYS A 391 2.56 17.02 -11.27
CA LYS A 391 2.63 17.22 -9.81
C LYS A 391 1.33 16.85 -9.10
N LYS A 392 0.74 15.71 -9.49
CA LYS A 392 -0.60 15.29 -9.06
C LYS A 392 -0.56 13.89 -8.44
N ILE A 393 -1.32 13.72 -7.35
CA ILE A 393 -1.62 12.38 -6.82
C ILE A 393 -2.76 11.79 -7.66
N LEU A 394 -2.48 10.67 -8.32
CA LEU A 394 -3.42 9.92 -9.16
C LEU A 394 -4.34 9.04 -8.30
N TYR A 395 -3.77 8.41 -7.27
CA TYR A 395 -4.50 7.56 -6.33
C TYR A 395 -3.79 7.56 -4.98
N CYS A 396 -4.55 7.44 -3.90
CA CYS A 396 -4.02 7.21 -2.56
C CYS A 396 -4.83 6.15 -1.82
N SER A 397 -4.15 5.41 -0.97
CA SER A 397 -4.74 4.45 -0.03
C SER A 397 -3.98 4.49 1.28
N GLY A 398 -4.64 4.15 2.38
CA GLY A 398 -4.05 4.12 3.71
C GLY A 398 -4.61 2.94 4.50
N GLU A 399 -3.70 2.19 5.14
CA GLU A 399 -4.02 1.10 6.05
C GLU A 399 -3.50 1.43 7.45
N TYR A 400 -4.35 1.19 8.44
CA TYR A 400 -4.13 1.42 9.88
C TYR A 400 -3.53 0.19 10.56
#